data_AF-A0A7V2YXB6-F1
#
_entry.id   AF-A0A7V2YXB6-F1
#
_cell.length_a   1.000
_cell.length_b   1.000
_cell.length_c   1.000
_cell.angle_alpha   90.00
_cell.angle_beta   90.00
_cell.angle_gamma   90.00
#
_symmetry.space_group_name_H-M   'P 1'
#
loop_
_entity.id
_entity.type
_entity.pdbx_description
1 polymer ?
#
loop_
_entity_poly.entity_id
_entity_poly.type
_entity_poly.pdbx_seq_one_letter_code
_entity_poly.pdbx_strand_id
1 'polypeptide(L)'
;MRSSALWIWICLAVLPAPAPGQFLPGLEIDGENWTYAAEGGTTITGVLIRPAGDGPFPAVIISHGKGGTVAGFTVPKAREMANWGLVCIGPRYTHATDDPDFGDASQEGARPENMRRARACVEIARALPYVKANRIAAYGNSMGAFVSIQLAADLPDRVAVAAITAGGIVESGDWPAPTVDEAQSIRTPFCMLHGLADTTVPPERSERLRQVLDQNGVPNERRVYDGIGHNLHSVLSSEVYTRIRDWFTTQGLFWNVPGPATDRPRGLFVLDSRQGTPHNGGTLRDANLRSHDFIDGYALRAAWDFMEPNPGVYDFTIIDNILAKLPAGQKLSLIITPYEPAYVAAHAGVTTWVDIDRDDNPTTRAVPWDPYLRERRRALIAALAAHATSGTALRDNPLLLAVDPYLPGGHTGIRDPNIIRLRDLPGYTRAGFQAAVEDELRALTSEFPRVHVQIGFWKFTDTEGGTEAWEEVRQALLAKFNGLSRPRVGFFMENLAASRPAPGQDPVTGYPVTDYGAPLYLSQHQTWTAFQALTSWKQPFTGPDKVANASPGDGIRYGYETYGCRYFELYVSDVDDVSWQPELREWQRRIHGRNGPAPATSWQTR
;
A
#
# COMPACT_ATOMS: atom_id res chain seq x y z
N MET A 1 36.13 -61.35 -31.67
CA MET A 1 34.75 -61.11 -31.21
C MET A 1 34.80 -60.27 -29.95
N ARG A 2 34.18 -59.08 -30.03
CA ARG A 2 33.67 -58.17 -28.99
C ARG A 2 34.57 -57.78 -27.79
N SER A 3 35.01 -56.53 -27.86
CA SER A 3 35.41 -55.65 -26.76
C SER A 3 34.26 -55.39 -25.79
N SER A 4 34.57 -55.23 -24.50
CA SER A 4 33.69 -54.64 -23.50
C SER A 4 34.45 -53.50 -22.83
N ALA A 5 33.99 -52.28 -23.06
CA ALA A 5 34.58 -51.05 -22.53
C ALA A 5 34.16 -50.85 -21.06
N LEU A 6 35.15 -50.51 -20.23
CA LEU A 6 35.01 -50.11 -18.84
C LEU A 6 34.51 -48.66 -18.79
N TRP A 7 33.28 -48.45 -18.31
CA TRP A 7 32.77 -47.10 -18.04
C TRP A 7 33.13 -46.68 -16.61
N ILE A 8 34.08 -45.75 -16.48
CA ILE A 8 34.40 -45.08 -15.23
C ILE A 8 33.31 -44.03 -14.98
N TRP A 9 32.48 -44.24 -13.96
CA TRP A 9 31.60 -43.21 -13.42
C TRP A 9 32.43 -42.24 -12.59
N ILE A 10 32.60 -41.01 -13.09
CA ILE A 10 33.03 -39.88 -12.25
C ILE A 10 31.80 -39.43 -11.48
N CYS A 11 31.68 -39.85 -10.21
CA CYS A 11 30.74 -39.26 -9.28
C CYS A 11 31.21 -37.83 -8.95
N LEU A 12 30.63 -36.82 -9.61
CA LEU A 12 30.62 -35.47 -9.07
C LEU A 12 29.83 -35.51 -7.75
N ALA A 13 30.54 -35.37 -6.63
CA ALA A 13 29.93 -35.23 -5.32
C ALA A 13 29.11 -33.94 -5.31
N VAL A 14 27.79 -34.07 -5.38
CA VAL A 14 26.86 -33.00 -5.01
C VAL A 14 26.97 -32.86 -3.50
N LEU A 15 27.66 -31.82 -3.03
CA LEU A 15 27.64 -31.48 -1.61
C LEU A 15 26.20 -31.09 -1.20
N PRO A 16 25.68 -31.60 -0.08
CA PRO A 16 24.37 -31.20 0.42
C PRO A 16 24.38 -29.70 0.76
N ALA A 17 23.27 -29.01 0.46
CA ALA A 17 23.12 -27.60 0.78
C ALA A 17 23.18 -27.41 2.32
N PRO A 18 23.80 -26.33 2.83
CA PRO A 18 23.82 -26.05 4.26
C PRO A 18 22.40 -25.84 4.80
N ALA A 19 22.21 -26.16 6.08
CA ALA A 19 20.95 -25.91 6.78
C ALA A 19 20.67 -24.39 6.86
N PRO A 20 19.41 -23.95 6.89
CA PRO A 20 19.07 -22.54 7.07
C PRO A 20 19.77 -21.95 8.30
N GLY A 21 20.50 -20.84 8.13
CA GLY A 21 21.22 -20.15 9.21
C GLY A 21 22.66 -20.62 9.49
N GLN A 22 23.26 -21.48 8.66
CA GLN A 22 24.69 -21.78 8.73
C GLN A 22 25.54 -20.72 8.03
N PHE A 23 26.69 -20.40 8.63
CA PHE A 23 27.74 -19.56 8.02
C PHE A 23 28.19 -20.20 6.70
N LEU A 24 28.10 -19.46 5.58
CA LEU A 24 28.65 -19.88 4.30
C LEU A 24 30.17 -19.64 4.30
N PRO A 25 31.01 -20.70 4.26
CA PRO A 25 32.45 -20.53 4.19
C PRO A 25 32.84 -19.70 2.95
N GLY A 26 33.75 -18.74 3.13
CA GLY A 26 34.21 -17.86 2.06
C GLY A 26 33.28 -16.67 1.74
N LEU A 27 32.18 -16.49 2.49
CA LEU A 27 31.35 -15.28 2.44
C LEU A 27 31.86 -14.22 3.42
N GLU A 28 32.15 -13.03 2.90
CA GLU A 28 32.44 -11.84 3.70
C GLU A 28 31.42 -10.75 3.36
N ILE A 29 30.89 -10.07 4.37
CA ILE A 29 29.94 -8.97 4.23
C ILE A 29 30.51 -7.75 4.95
N ASP A 30 30.71 -6.65 4.22
CA ASP A 30 31.18 -5.37 4.74
C ASP A 30 30.19 -4.26 4.38
N GLY A 31 29.43 -3.81 5.39
CA GLY A 31 28.31 -2.90 5.20
C GLY A 31 27.27 -3.51 4.25
N GLU A 32 27.15 -2.93 3.06
CA GLU A 32 26.25 -3.40 2.01
C GLU A 32 26.97 -4.19 0.93
N ASN A 33 28.29 -4.27 0.96
CA ASN A 33 29.06 -5.05 -0.01
C ASN A 33 29.26 -6.47 0.50
N TRP A 34 29.36 -7.41 -0.42
CA TRP A 34 29.76 -8.78 -0.09
C TRP A 34 30.75 -9.33 -1.10
N THR A 35 31.61 -10.23 -0.62
CA THR A 35 32.47 -11.06 -1.45
C THR A 35 32.23 -12.52 -1.13
N TYR A 36 32.27 -13.38 -2.15
CA TYR A 36 32.09 -14.81 -1.98
C TYR A 36 33.10 -15.59 -2.80
N ALA A 37 33.95 -16.35 -2.11
CA ALA A 37 34.93 -17.27 -2.70
C ALA A 37 34.51 -18.71 -2.38
N ALA A 38 33.72 -19.32 -3.28
CA ALA A 38 33.50 -20.76 -3.22
C ALA A 38 34.83 -21.50 -3.47
N GLU A 39 35.09 -22.61 -2.79
CA GLU A 39 36.37 -23.35 -2.89
C GLU A 39 36.81 -23.53 -4.35
N GLY A 40 37.97 -22.95 -4.70
CA GLY A 40 38.60 -23.08 -6.02
C GLY A 40 38.05 -22.19 -7.15
N GLY A 41 37.09 -21.29 -6.89
CA GLY A 41 36.48 -20.40 -7.89
C GLY A 41 36.93 -18.93 -7.80
N THR A 42 36.69 -18.17 -8.89
CA THR A 42 36.86 -16.71 -8.92
C THR A 42 35.95 -16.03 -7.89
N THR A 43 36.50 -15.08 -7.12
CA THR A 43 35.76 -14.31 -6.13
C THR A 43 34.63 -13.53 -6.77
N ILE A 44 33.41 -13.73 -6.27
CA ILE A 44 32.22 -13.00 -6.71
C ILE A 44 32.03 -11.83 -5.75
N THR A 45 31.68 -10.66 -6.27
CA THR A 45 31.35 -9.50 -5.44
C THR A 45 29.97 -8.97 -5.79
N GLY A 46 29.30 -8.32 -4.84
CA GLY A 46 28.03 -7.68 -5.09
C GLY A 46 27.57 -6.78 -3.97
N VAL A 47 26.28 -6.43 -4.02
CA VAL A 47 25.60 -5.68 -2.96
C VAL A 47 24.52 -6.53 -2.30
N LEU A 48 24.32 -6.30 -1.01
CA LEU A 48 23.28 -6.85 -0.15
C LEU A 48 22.67 -5.70 0.65
N ILE A 49 21.42 -5.36 0.36
CA ILE A 49 20.67 -4.30 1.03
C ILE A 49 19.51 -4.95 1.77
N ARG A 50 19.38 -4.67 3.06
CA ARG A 50 18.30 -5.19 3.89
C ARG A 50 17.31 -4.09 4.29
N PRO A 51 16.02 -4.43 4.48
CA PRO A 51 15.06 -3.51 5.07
C PRO A 51 15.37 -3.28 6.56
N ALA A 52 14.75 -2.27 7.16
CA ALA A 52 14.82 -2.07 8.60
C ALA A 52 14.02 -3.15 9.35
N GLY A 53 14.55 -3.60 10.49
CA GLY A 53 13.93 -4.61 11.37
C GLY A 53 14.71 -5.91 11.47
N ASP A 54 14.18 -6.87 12.25
CA ASP A 54 14.90 -8.09 12.64
C ASP A 54 14.67 -9.29 11.71
N GLY A 55 13.69 -9.21 10.80
CA GLY A 55 13.33 -10.28 9.88
C GLY A 55 12.57 -11.45 10.54
N PRO A 56 12.54 -12.64 9.90
CA PRO A 56 13.09 -12.90 8.58
C PRO A 56 12.38 -12.08 7.49
N PHE A 57 13.02 -11.86 6.34
CA PHE A 57 12.50 -11.09 5.20
C PHE A 57 12.50 -11.92 3.92
N PRO A 58 11.54 -11.69 2.99
CA PRO A 58 11.65 -12.26 1.66
C PRO A 58 12.88 -11.65 0.99
N ALA A 59 13.47 -12.34 0.03
CA ALA A 59 14.60 -11.81 -0.70
C ALA A 59 14.29 -11.65 -2.18
N VAL A 60 15.04 -10.80 -2.85
CA VAL A 60 15.03 -10.67 -4.31
C VAL A 60 16.45 -10.66 -4.84
N ILE A 61 16.70 -11.52 -5.83
CA ILE A 61 17.94 -11.51 -6.62
C ILE A 61 17.74 -10.49 -7.75
N ILE A 62 18.53 -9.43 -7.76
CA ILE A 62 18.42 -8.34 -8.74
C ILE A 62 19.52 -8.48 -9.78
N SER A 63 19.12 -8.60 -11.04
CA SER A 63 20.03 -8.80 -12.16
C SER A 63 20.06 -7.62 -13.13
N HIS A 64 21.20 -6.94 -13.22
CA HIS A 64 21.37 -5.77 -14.09
C HIS A 64 21.48 -6.15 -15.57
N GLY A 65 21.21 -5.18 -16.46
CA GLY A 65 21.38 -5.35 -17.91
C GLY A 65 22.82 -5.11 -18.36
N LYS A 66 23.07 -5.32 -19.67
CA LYS A 66 24.38 -5.05 -20.30
C LYS A 66 24.79 -3.60 -20.08
N GLY A 67 26.03 -3.39 -19.68
CA GLY A 67 26.61 -2.07 -19.42
C GLY A 67 26.14 -1.42 -18.11
N GLY A 68 25.22 -2.04 -17.36
CA GLY A 68 24.87 -1.62 -16.01
C GLY A 68 25.93 -2.05 -15.00
N THR A 69 25.91 -1.48 -13.81
CA THR A 69 26.80 -1.87 -12.70
C THR A 69 25.99 -2.11 -11.44
N VAL A 70 26.64 -2.68 -10.41
CA VAL A 70 26.03 -2.81 -9.08
C VAL A 70 25.56 -1.44 -8.57
N ALA A 71 26.40 -0.42 -8.67
CA ALA A 71 26.07 0.93 -8.23
C ALA A 71 25.01 1.62 -9.10
N GLY A 72 25.09 1.46 -10.42
CA GLY A 72 24.25 2.20 -11.38
C GLY A 72 22.87 1.59 -11.61
N PHE A 73 22.69 0.30 -11.36
CA PHE A 73 21.41 -0.40 -11.59
C PHE A 73 20.92 -1.12 -10.33
N THR A 74 21.75 -1.98 -9.75
CA THR A 74 21.31 -2.87 -8.66
C THR A 74 20.95 -2.08 -7.41
N VAL A 75 21.79 -1.12 -6.98
CA VAL A 75 21.55 -0.32 -5.77
C VAL A 75 20.24 0.48 -5.86
N PRO A 76 19.96 1.30 -6.91
CA PRO A 76 18.69 2.01 -7.02
C PRO A 76 17.45 1.10 -6.95
N LYS A 77 17.49 -0.05 -7.62
CA LYS A 77 16.39 -1.04 -7.58
C LYS A 77 16.27 -1.70 -6.20
N ALA A 78 17.40 -2.03 -5.58
CA ALA A 78 17.48 -2.62 -4.26
C ALA A 78 16.94 -1.69 -3.16
N ARG A 79 17.18 -0.38 -3.25
CA ARG A 79 16.62 0.61 -2.31
C ARG A 79 15.11 0.65 -2.38
N GLU A 80 14.56 0.70 -3.59
CA GLU A 80 13.10 0.68 -3.78
C GLU A 80 12.50 -0.63 -3.26
N MET A 81 13.05 -1.77 -3.66
CA MET A 81 12.54 -3.09 -3.26
C MET A 81 12.74 -3.38 -1.77
N ALA A 82 13.77 -2.82 -1.13
CA ALA A 82 13.94 -2.89 0.32
C ALA A 82 12.83 -2.13 1.06
N ASN A 83 12.30 -1.03 0.51
CA ASN A 83 11.13 -0.35 1.07
C ASN A 83 9.86 -1.23 1.04
N TRP A 84 9.84 -2.27 0.20
CA TRP A 84 8.75 -3.26 0.18
C TRP A 84 8.92 -4.36 1.25
N GLY A 85 10.06 -4.37 1.96
CA GLY A 85 10.40 -5.38 2.95
C GLY A 85 11.26 -6.53 2.40
N LEU A 86 11.93 -6.35 1.25
CA LEU A 86 12.80 -7.38 0.66
C LEU A 86 14.26 -7.20 1.06
N VAL A 87 14.94 -8.29 1.37
CA VAL A 87 16.41 -8.36 1.30
C VAL A 87 16.82 -8.43 -0.16
N CYS A 88 17.50 -7.42 -0.63
CA CYS A 88 17.90 -7.27 -2.03
C CYS A 88 19.36 -7.66 -2.19
N ILE A 89 19.66 -8.64 -3.03
CA ILE A 89 21.01 -9.08 -3.32
C ILE A 89 21.25 -9.10 -4.83
N GLY A 90 22.42 -8.63 -5.28
CA GLY A 90 22.80 -8.71 -6.69
C GLY A 90 24.32 -8.73 -6.86
N PRO A 91 24.85 -9.58 -7.74
CA PRO A 91 26.29 -9.63 -8.00
C PRO A 91 26.69 -8.59 -9.06
N ARG A 92 27.98 -8.32 -9.19
CA ARG A 92 28.54 -7.81 -10.45
C ARG A 92 28.51 -8.96 -11.46
N TYR A 93 27.91 -8.77 -12.63
CA TYR A 93 27.99 -9.75 -13.74
C TYR A 93 29.11 -9.38 -14.72
N THR A 94 29.52 -10.33 -15.56
CA THR A 94 30.56 -10.14 -16.59
C THR A 94 30.22 -9.05 -17.61
N HIS A 95 28.92 -8.80 -17.81
CA HIS A 95 28.41 -7.77 -18.71
C HIS A 95 28.26 -6.40 -18.01
N ALA A 96 28.90 -6.20 -16.85
CA ALA A 96 29.01 -4.91 -16.19
C ALA A 96 30.21 -4.12 -16.74
N THR A 97 30.09 -2.79 -16.89
CA THR A 97 31.20 -1.96 -17.41
C THR A 97 32.45 -1.96 -16.54
N ASP A 98 32.32 -2.35 -15.27
CA ASP A 98 33.38 -2.44 -14.27
C ASP A 98 33.90 -3.87 -14.04
N ASP A 99 33.53 -4.83 -14.90
CA ASP A 99 34.00 -6.22 -14.86
C ASP A 99 35.12 -6.45 -15.90
N PRO A 100 36.18 -7.22 -15.59
CA PRO A 100 37.25 -7.50 -16.55
C PRO A 100 36.81 -8.24 -17.81
N ASP A 101 35.71 -9.01 -17.74
CA ASP A 101 35.18 -9.77 -18.88
C ASP A 101 34.20 -8.95 -19.74
N PHE A 102 34.05 -7.65 -19.45
CA PHE A 102 33.14 -6.78 -20.19
C PHE A 102 33.50 -6.70 -21.67
N GLY A 103 32.51 -6.99 -22.53
CA GLY A 103 32.67 -7.01 -23.98
C GLY A 103 32.91 -8.39 -24.57
N ASP A 104 33.16 -9.42 -23.76
CA ASP A 104 33.15 -10.82 -24.21
C ASP A 104 31.71 -11.34 -24.30
N ALA A 105 31.14 -11.30 -25.51
CA ALA A 105 29.80 -11.78 -25.80
C ALA A 105 29.55 -13.25 -25.42
N SER A 106 30.60 -14.08 -25.28
CA SER A 106 30.49 -15.47 -24.84
C SER A 106 30.16 -15.60 -23.35
N GLN A 107 30.33 -14.52 -22.58
CA GLN A 107 30.13 -14.48 -21.13
C GLN A 107 28.89 -13.70 -20.70
N GLU A 108 28.17 -13.01 -21.59
CA GLU A 108 27.06 -12.10 -21.23
C GLU A 108 25.70 -12.79 -21.02
N GLY A 109 24.77 -12.19 -20.27
CA GLY A 109 23.43 -12.75 -20.06
C GLY A 109 23.45 -14.09 -19.35
N ALA A 110 22.58 -15.03 -19.75
CA ALA A 110 22.39 -16.35 -19.13
C ALA A 110 23.53 -17.36 -19.43
N ARG A 111 24.79 -16.92 -19.35
CA ARG A 111 25.98 -17.75 -19.60
C ARG A 111 26.49 -18.41 -18.31
N PRO A 112 27.30 -19.49 -18.41
CA PRO A 112 27.71 -20.28 -17.25
C PRO A 112 28.29 -19.47 -16.10
N GLU A 113 29.11 -18.46 -16.40
CA GLU A 113 29.71 -17.55 -15.42
C GLU A 113 28.66 -16.73 -14.67
N ASN A 114 27.79 -16.01 -15.38
CA ASN A 114 26.72 -15.22 -14.75
C ASN A 114 25.70 -16.10 -14.02
N MET A 115 25.43 -17.30 -14.54
CA MET A 115 24.58 -18.26 -13.83
C MET A 115 25.24 -18.79 -12.56
N ARG A 116 26.57 -18.96 -12.52
CA ARG A 116 27.29 -19.23 -11.27
C ARG A 116 27.11 -18.07 -10.27
N ARG A 117 27.26 -16.82 -10.73
CA ARG A 117 27.09 -15.62 -9.88
C ARG A 117 25.65 -15.48 -9.35
N ALA A 118 24.64 -15.70 -10.19
CA ALA A 118 23.23 -15.64 -9.80
C ALA A 118 22.86 -16.74 -8.80
N ARG A 119 23.33 -17.98 -9.01
CA ARG A 119 23.12 -19.09 -8.07
C ARG A 119 23.82 -18.84 -6.73
N ALA A 120 25.00 -18.23 -6.73
CA ALA A 120 25.66 -17.84 -5.49
C ALA A 120 24.80 -16.87 -4.67
N CYS A 121 24.15 -15.88 -5.29
CA CYS A 121 23.24 -14.97 -4.60
C CYS A 121 22.04 -15.70 -3.95
N VAL A 122 21.50 -16.72 -4.61
CA VAL A 122 20.43 -17.57 -4.03
C VAL A 122 20.95 -18.29 -2.79
N GLU A 123 22.12 -18.92 -2.85
CA GLU A 123 22.68 -19.63 -1.71
C GLU A 123 23.01 -18.67 -0.55
N ILE A 124 23.62 -17.51 -0.84
CA ILE A 124 23.86 -16.46 0.14
C ILE A 124 22.55 -16.04 0.80
N ALA A 125 21.53 -15.68 0.03
CA ALA A 125 20.23 -15.29 0.58
C ALA A 125 19.65 -16.38 1.49
N ARG A 126 19.73 -17.66 1.11
CA ARG A 126 19.20 -18.78 1.92
C ARG A 126 19.96 -19.02 3.22
N ALA A 127 21.24 -18.68 3.28
CA ALA A 127 22.07 -18.86 4.47
C ALA A 127 21.92 -17.73 5.50
N LEU A 128 21.44 -16.56 5.08
CA LEU A 128 21.27 -15.42 5.99
C LEU A 128 20.15 -15.70 7.01
N PRO A 129 20.39 -15.54 8.32
CA PRO A 129 19.42 -15.88 9.37
C PRO A 129 18.17 -15.00 9.36
N TYR A 130 18.27 -13.79 8.79
CA TYR A 130 17.18 -12.84 8.63
C TYR A 130 16.50 -12.93 7.26
N VAL A 131 16.74 -13.99 6.48
CA VAL A 131 16.05 -14.25 5.21
C VAL A 131 15.21 -15.51 5.33
N LYS A 132 13.98 -15.46 4.82
CA LYS A 132 13.13 -16.65 4.71
C LYS A 132 13.49 -17.41 3.44
N ALA A 133 14.26 -18.48 3.61
CA ALA A 133 14.88 -19.25 2.52
C ALA A 133 13.92 -19.83 1.46
N ASN A 134 12.61 -19.93 1.73
CA ASN A 134 11.58 -20.38 0.78
C ASN A 134 10.75 -19.24 0.15
N ARG A 135 11.24 -18.00 0.25
CA ARG A 135 10.60 -16.76 -0.24
C ARG A 135 11.63 -15.87 -0.93
N ILE A 136 12.23 -16.40 -2.00
CA ILE A 136 13.23 -15.71 -2.81
C ILE A 136 12.63 -15.44 -4.19
N ALA A 137 12.64 -14.17 -4.60
CA ALA A 137 12.24 -13.75 -5.93
C ALA A 137 13.45 -13.52 -6.85
N ALA A 138 13.20 -13.49 -8.15
CA ALA A 138 14.18 -13.05 -9.14
C ALA A 138 13.63 -11.86 -9.93
N TYR A 139 14.45 -10.83 -10.13
CA TYR A 139 14.14 -9.70 -11.00
C TYR A 139 15.33 -9.34 -11.89
N GLY A 140 15.09 -9.05 -13.16
CA GLY A 140 16.14 -8.52 -14.03
C GLY A 140 15.65 -7.79 -15.27
N ASN A 141 16.56 -6.99 -15.85
CA ASN A 141 16.31 -6.20 -17.06
C ASN A 141 17.28 -6.61 -18.19
N SER A 142 16.79 -6.74 -19.43
CA SER A 142 17.65 -7.02 -20.60
C SER A 142 18.50 -8.28 -20.41
N MET A 143 19.84 -8.22 -20.48
CA MET A 143 20.71 -9.36 -20.15
C MET A 143 20.41 -9.96 -18.76
N GLY A 144 20.07 -9.14 -17.77
CA GLY A 144 19.67 -9.61 -16.44
C GLY A 144 18.29 -10.28 -16.43
N ALA A 145 17.42 -9.97 -17.39
CA ALA A 145 16.16 -10.69 -17.58
C ALA A 145 16.43 -12.12 -18.05
N PHE A 146 17.38 -12.31 -18.96
CA PHE A 146 17.81 -13.65 -19.39
C PHE A 146 18.36 -14.48 -18.23
N VAL A 147 19.21 -13.87 -17.38
CA VAL A 147 19.71 -14.51 -16.16
C VAL A 147 18.56 -14.90 -15.23
N SER A 148 17.56 -14.03 -15.04
CA SER A 148 16.43 -14.30 -14.15
C SER A 148 15.51 -15.41 -14.67
N ILE A 149 15.31 -15.49 -15.99
CA ILE A 149 14.55 -16.59 -16.63
C ILE A 149 15.29 -17.92 -16.45
N GLN A 150 16.60 -17.96 -16.74
CA GLN A 150 17.39 -19.17 -16.57
C GLN A 150 17.46 -19.60 -15.10
N LEU A 151 17.57 -18.65 -14.17
CA LEU A 151 17.59 -18.94 -12.74
C LEU A 151 16.27 -19.61 -12.29
N ALA A 152 15.13 -19.16 -12.83
CA ALA A 152 13.83 -19.76 -12.57
C ALA A 152 13.65 -21.15 -13.22
N ALA A 153 14.36 -21.43 -14.32
CA ALA A 153 14.39 -22.74 -14.96
C ALA A 153 15.31 -23.73 -14.24
N ASP A 154 16.49 -23.28 -13.79
CA ASP A 154 17.49 -24.09 -13.10
C ASP A 154 17.08 -24.43 -11.65
N LEU A 155 16.40 -23.50 -10.98
CA LEU A 155 16.07 -23.58 -9.56
C LEU A 155 14.57 -23.42 -9.27
N PRO A 156 13.69 -24.22 -9.88
CA PRO A 156 12.23 -24.07 -9.76
C PRO A 156 11.72 -24.23 -8.31
N ASP A 157 12.47 -24.94 -7.46
CA ASP A 157 12.12 -25.13 -6.03
C ASP A 157 12.71 -24.06 -5.10
N ARG A 158 13.58 -23.16 -5.61
CA ARG A 158 14.26 -22.13 -4.80
C ARG A 158 13.85 -20.71 -5.17
N VAL A 159 13.39 -20.49 -6.40
CA VAL A 159 12.81 -19.20 -6.83
C VAL A 159 11.30 -19.28 -6.70
N ALA A 160 10.73 -18.53 -5.76
CA ALA A 160 9.30 -18.56 -5.45
C ALA A 160 8.45 -17.75 -6.45
N VAL A 161 9.01 -16.68 -7.03
CA VAL A 161 8.34 -15.82 -8.02
C VAL A 161 9.40 -15.07 -8.83
N ALA A 162 9.12 -14.74 -10.08
CA ALA A 162 10.03 -13.98 -10.93
C ALA A 162 9.33 -12.85 -11.69
N ALA A 163 10.08 -11.80 -12.01
CA ALA A 163 9.64 -10.73 -12.89
C ALA A 163 10.79 -10.25 -13.79
N ILE A 164 10.47 -9.79 -15.00
CA ILE A 164 11.46 -9.23 -15.93
C ILE A 164 10.97 -7.98 -16.64
N THR A 165 11.94 -7.15 -17.07
CA THR A 165 11.74 -6.06 -18.03
C THR A 165 12.60 -6.26 -19.28
N ALA A 166 12.02 -6.07 -20.47
CA ALA A 166 12.72 -6.13 -21.76
C ALA A 166 13.56 -7.41 -21.96
N GLY A 167 12.91 -8.58 -21.83
CA GLY A 167 13.55 -9.90 -21.88
C GLY A 167 12.71 -10.94 -22.59
N GLY A 168 13.00 -12.22 -22.36
CA GLY A 168 12.26 -13.35 -22.92
C GLY A 168 13.18 -14.48 -23.34
N ILE A 169 12.68 -15.36 -24.20
CA ILE A 169 13.40 -16.56 -24.66
C ILE A 169 13.55 -16.59 -26.18
N VAL A 170 14.48 -17.41 -26.65
CA VAL A 170 14.73 -17.67 -28.07
C VAL A 170 14.29 -19.08 -28.45
N GLU A 171 14.10 -19.34 -29.75
CA GLU A 171 13.70 -20.65 -30.24
C GLU A 171 14.78 -21.71 -29.94
N SER A 172 15.99 -21.46 -30.42
CA SER A 172 17.17 -22.32 -30.27
C SER A 172 18.43 -21.54 -30.65
N GLY A 173 19.60 -22.15 -30.47
CA GLY A 173 20.88 -21.62 -30.89
C GLY A 173 21.68 -20.96 -29.78
N ASP A 174 22.87 -20.48 -30.14
CA ASP A 174 23.85 -19.96 -29.19
C ASP A 174 23.62 -18.48 -28.86
N TRP A 175 22.62 -18.20 -28.03
CA TRP A 175 22.29 -16.84 -27.57
C TRP A 175 22.52 -16.70 -26.06
N PRO A 176 22.79 -15.48 -25.56
CA PRO A 176 22.87 -15.19 -24.13
C PRO A 176 21.50 -15.23 -23.41
N ALA A 177 20.48 -15.83 -24.04
CA ALA A 177 19.11 -15.94 -23.56
C ALA A 177 18.67 -17.41 -23.56
N PRO A 178 17.80 -17.83 -22.62
CA PRO A 178 17.31 -19.20 -22.59
C PRO A 178 16.55 -19.57 -23.86
N THR A 179 16.69 -20.82 -24.26
CA THR A 179 15.94 -21.46 -25.33
C THR A 179 14.54 -21.87 -24.86
N VAL A 180 13.66 -22.23 -25.80
CA VAL A 180 12.35 -22.84 -25.49
C VAL A 180 12.52 -24.09 -24.65
N ASP A 181 13.48 -24.95 -25.00
CA ASP A 181 13.73 -26.21 -24.29
C ASP A 181 14.15 -25.98 -22.83
N GLU A 182 15.02 -25.01 -22.57
CA GLU A 182 15.42 -24.66 -21.19
C GLU A 182 14.25 -24.09 -20.39
N ALA A 183 13.41 -23.26 -21.03
CA ALA A 183 12.24 -22.67 -20.40
C ALA A 183 11.14 -23.69 -20.03
N GLN A 184 11.14 -24.90 -20.61
CA GLN A 184 10.18 -25.96 -20.26
C GLN A 184 10.27 -26.39 -18.80
N SER A 185 11.40 -26.16 -18.14
CA SER A 185 11.61 -26.54 -16.73
C SER A 185 11.05 -25.51 -15.74
N ILE A 186 10.61 -24.34 -16.20
CA ILE A 186 10.10 -23.28 -15.31
C ILE A 186 8.81 -23.76 -14.64
N ARG A 187 8.77 -23.66 -13.31
CA ARG A 187 7.55 -23.82 -12.48
C ARG A 187 7.20 -22.55 -11.69
N THR A 188 8.09 -21.57 -11.75
CA THR A 188 8.03 -20.29 -11.03
C THR A 188 7.02 -19.34 -11.67
N PRO A 189 6.05 -18.79 -10.92
CA PRO A 189 5.17 -17.75 -11.42
C PRO A 189 5.93 -16.54 -11.96
N PHE A 190 5.54 -16.04 -13.15
CA PHE A 190 6.36 -15.08 -13.91
C PHE A 190 5.60 -13.82 -14.37
N CYS A 191 6.15 -12.63 -14.11
CA CYS A 191 5.68 -11.37 -14.69
C CYS A 191 6.64 -10.86 -15.77
N MET A 192 6.10 -10.49 -16.94
CA MET A 192 6.87 -10.05 -18.11
C MET A 192 6.40 -8.68 -18.57
N LEU A 193 7.24 -7.66 -18.39
CA LEU A 193 6.97 -6.29 -18.81
C LEU A 193 7.84 -5.92 -20.02
N HIS A 194 7.24 -5.44 -21.11
CA HIS A 194 7.98 -5.17 -22.35
C HIS A 194 7.49 -3.94 -23.10
N GLY A 195 8.40 -3.16 -23.67
CA GLY A 195 8.04 -2.09 -24.61
C GLY A 195 7.69 -2.66 -25.99
N LEU A 196 6.59 -2.20 -26.61
CA LEU A 196 6.19 -2.67 -27.93
C LEU A 196 7.10 -2.11 -29.05
N ALA A 197 7.77 -0.99 -28.80
CA ALA A 197 8.76 -0.39 -29.69
C ALA A 197 10.21 -0.80 -29.35
N ASP A 198 10.41 -1.89 -28.60
CA ASP A 198 11.73 -2.39 -28.25
C ASP A 198 12.41 -3.07 -29.46
N THR A 199 13.41 -2.40 -30.03
CA THR A 199 14.22 -2.91 -31.14
C THR A 199 15.51 -3.61 -30.71
N THR A 200 15.82 -3.60 -29.41
CA THR A 200 17.02 -4.25 -28.85
C THR A 200 16.72 -5.70 -28.48
N VAL A 201 15.64 -5.92 -27.72
CA VAL A 201 15.09 -7.24 -27.42
C VAL A 201 13.66 -7.23 -27.95
N PRO A 202 13.40 -7.85 -29.12
CA PRO A 202 12.07 -7.82 -29.72
C PRO A 202 11.00 -8.38 -28.75
N PRO A 203 9.83 -7.73 -28.61
CA PRO A 203 8.78 -8.13 -27.66
C PRO A 203 8.23 -9.54 -27.94
N GLU A 204 8.46 -10.11 -29.11
CA GLU A 204 8.13 -11.50 -29.47
C GLU A 204 8.87 -12.51 -28.57
N ARG A 205 10.01 -12.13 -27.97
CA ARG A 205 10.76 -13.01 -27.07
C ARG A 205 10.04 -13.23 -25.74
N SER A 206 9.46 -12.18 -25.16
CA SER A 206 8.65 -12.31 -23.95
C SER A 206 7.27 -12.92 -24.25
N GLU A 207 6.75 -12.71 -25.45
CA GLU A 207 5.56 -13.44 -25.91
C GLU A 207 5.81 -14.95 -26.02
N ARG A 208 6.96 -15.37 -26.56
CA ARG A 208 7.35 -16.79 -26.61
C ARG A 208 7.47 -17.40 -25.22
N LEU A 209 8.03 -16.66 -24.26
CA LEU A 209 8.07 -17.11 -22.86
C LEU A 209 6.65 -17.29 -22.30
N ARG A 210 5.76 -16.32 -22.51
CA ARG A 210 4.34 -16.42 -22.12
C ARG A 210 3.70 -17.70 -22.66
N GLN A 211 3.93 -18.02 -23.93
CA GLN A 211 3.38 -19.21 -24.57
C GLN A 211 3.88 -20.52 -23.92
N VAL A 212 5.18 -20.62 -23.60
CA VAL A 212 5.73 -21.79 -22.89
C VAL A 212 5.13 -21.91 -21.48
N LEU A 213 5.01 -20.79 -20.75
CA LEU A 213 4.43 -20.78 -19.41
C LEU A 213 2.94 -21.18 -19.41
N ASP A 214 2.17 -20.68 -20.36
CA ASP A 214 0.76 -21.07 -20.55
C ASP A 214 0.61 -22.56 -20.84
N GLN A 215 1.43 -23.09 -21.75
CA GLN A 215 1.43 -24.52 -22.09
C GLN A 215 1.74 -25.40 -20.87
N ASN A 216 2.59 -24.92 -19.98
CA ASN A 216 2.98 -25.62 -18.76
C ASN A 216 2.07 -25.33 -17.56
N GLY A 217 1.01 -24.53 -17.73
CA GLY A 217 0.09 -24.16 -16.66
C GLY A 217 0.74 -23.32 -15.55
N VAL A 218 1.83 -22.61 -15.86
CA VAL A 218 2.55 -21.77 -14.90
C VAL A 218 1.86 -20.40 -14.84
N PRO A 219 1.45 -19.91 -13.65
CA PRO A 219 0.84 -18.59 -13.52
C PRO A 219 1.76 -17.51 -14.07
N ASN A 220 1.26 -16.71 -15.01
CA ASN A 220 2.06 -15.66 -15.61
C ASN A 220 1.21 -14.44 -16.00
N GLU A 221 1.86 -13.27 -16.01
CA GLU A 221 1.30 -12.02 -16.53
C GLU A 221 2.27 -11.44 -17.55
N ARG A 222 1.76 -11.07 -18.72
CA ARG A 222 2.52 -10.32 -19.70
C ARG A 222 1.86 -8.98 -19.99
N ARG A 223 2.62 -7.89 -19.87
CA ARG A 223 2.19 -6.54 -20.22
C ARG A 223 3.13 -5.94 -21.26
N VAL A 224 2.53 -5.44 -22.35
CA VAL A 224 3.22 -4.65 -23.37
C VAL A 224 2.81 -3.19 -23.30
N TYR A 225 3.76 -2.29 -23.56
CA TYR A 225 3.53 -0.84 -23.52
C TYR A 225 3.75 -0.24 -24.91
N ASP A 226 2.69 0.33 -25.48
CA ASP A 226 2.74 0.97 -26.80
C ASP A 226 3.64 2.22 -26.78
N GLY A 227 4.38 2.44 -27.86
CA GLY A 227 5.34 3.55 -28.00
C GLY A 227 6.58 3.50 -27.10
N ILE A 228 6.70 2.51 -26.19
CA ILE A 228 7.84 2.40 -25.27
C ILE A 228 8.89 1.44 -25.82
N GLY A 229 10.16 1.84 -25.74
CA GLY A 229 11.31 1.05 -26.20
C GLY A 229 11.99 0.23 -25.08
N HIS A 230 13.26 -0.12 -25.30
CA HIS A 230 14.06 -1.00 -24.42
C HIS A 230 14.26 -0.46 -22.99
N ASN A 231 14.14 0.86 -22.80
CA ASN A 231 14.37 1.55 -21.53
C ASN A 231 13.13 1.62 -20.61
N LEU A 232 12.11 0.76 -20.80
CA LEU A 232 10.87 0.80 -20.01
C LEU A 232 11.07 0.83 -18.49
N HIS A 233 12.10 0.14 -17.98
CA HIS A 233 12.40 0.05 -16.55
C HIS A 233 12.78 1.39 -15.92
N SER A 234 13.15 2.37 -16.75
CA SER A 234 13.49 3.73 -16.38
C SER A 234 12.36 4.70 -16.74
N VAL A 235 11.84 4.65 -17.98
CA VAL A 235 10.81 5.60 -18.43
C VAL A 235 9.44 5.38 -17.79
N LEU A 236 9.13 4.14 -17.39
CA LEU A 236 7.92 3.76 -16.67
C LEU A 236 8.26 3.19 -15.29
N SER A 237 9.29 3.73 -14.62
CA SER A 237 9.84 3.15 -13.40
C SER A 237 8.78 2.88 -12.30
N SER A 238 7.92 3.85 -11.99
CA SER A 238 6.85 3.68 -10.99
C SER A 238 5.85 2.58 -11.37
N GLU A 239 5.38 2.55 -12.61
CA GLU A 239 4.44 1.52 -13.11
C GLU A 239 5.09 0.13 -13.09
N VAL A 240 6.36 0.03 -13.50
CA VAL A 240 7.14 -1.21 -13.46
C VAL A 240 7.26 -1.72 -12.03
N TYR A 241 7.59 -0.84 -11.08
CA TYR A 241 7.69 -1.19 -9.67
C TYR A 241 6.36 -1.66 -9.09
N THR A 242 5.27 -0.92 -9.34
CA THR A 242 3.92 -1.29 -8.88
C THR A 242 3.55 -2.68 -9.38
N ARG A 243 3.70 -2.95 -10.69
CA ARG A 243 3.34 -4.26 -11.25
C ARG A 243 4.17 -5.40 -10.70
N ILE A 244 5.48 -5.21 -10.54
CA ILE A 244 6.36 -6.24 -9.97
C ILE A 244 5.95 -6.53 -8.52
N ARG A 245 5.69 -5.49 -7.72
CA ARG A 245 5.27 -5.65 -6.32
C ARG A 245 3.91 -6.32 -6.21
N ASP A 246 2.94 -5.93 -7.03
CA ASP A 246 1.61 -6.52 -7.06
C ASP A 246 1.65 -7.99 -7.48
N TRP A 247 2.47 -8.31 -8.49
CA TRP A 247 2.72 -9.69 -8.89
C TRP A 247 3.32 -10.50 -7.74
N PHE A 248 4.41 -10.02 -7.12
CA PHE A 248 5.04 -10.69 -5.98
C PHE A 248 4.08 -10.88 -4.81
N THR A 249 3.20 -9.91 -4.55
CA THR A 249 2.15 -10.00 -3.53
C THR A 249 1.13 -11.08 -3.89
N THR A 250 0.64 -11.10 -5.12
CA THR A 250 -0.34 -12.07 -5.61
C THR A 250 0.20 -13.50 -5.55
N GLN A 251 1.50 -13.68 -5.79
CA GLN A 251 2.17 -14.98 -5.72
C GLN A 251 2.64 -15.35 -4.29
N GLY A 252 2.27 -14.56 -3.27
CA GLY A 252 2.53 -14.89 -1.87
C GLY A 252 4.00 -14.81 -1.46
N LEU A 253 4.83 -14.02 -2.18
CA LEU A 253 6.23 -13.76 -1.81
C LEU A 253 6.30 -13.09 -0.45
N PHE A 254 5.49 -12.05 -0.26
CA PHE A 254 5.28 -11.45 1.05
C PHE A 254 4.41 -12.44 1.85
N TRP A 255 4.98 -13.10 2.85
CA TRP A 255 4.23 -14.06 3.65
C TRP A 255 3.46 -13.35 4.76
N ASN A 256 2.31 -13.93 5.08
CA ASN A 256 1.65 -13.69 6.34
C ASN A 256 2.57 -14.16 7.48
N VAL A 257 3.16 -13.22 8.25
CA VAL A 257 3.11 -13.41 9.70
C VAL A 257 1.63 -13.68 9.99
N PRO A 258 1.25 -14.66 10.82
CA PRO A 258 -0.11 -14.70 11.35
C PRO A 258 -0.31 -13.47 12.27
N GLY A 259 -0.37 -12.28 11.67
CA GLY A 259 -1.37 -11.29 11.96
C GLY A 259 -2.50 -11.48 10.92
N PRO A 260 -3.75 -11.12 11.25
CA PRO A 260 -4.88 -11.30 10.35
C PRO A 260 -4.57 -10.67 8.99
N ALA A 261 -4.91 -11.38 7.90
CA ALA A 261 -4.76 -10.96 6.51
C ALA A 261 -4.95 -9.45 6.37
N THR A 262 -3.85 -8.69 6.18
CA THR A 262 -3.80 -7.21 6.17
C THR A 262 -5.12 -6.59 6.60
N ASP A 263 -5.41 -6.68 7.90
CA ASP A 263 -6.64 -6.16 8.48
C ASP A 263 -6.61 -4.64 8.23
N ARG A 264 -7.30 -4.25 7.16
CA ARG A 264 -7.52 -2.91 6.68
C ARG A 264 -9.03 -2.74 6.66
N PRO A 265 -9.56 -1.59 7.08
CA PRO A 265 -10.99 -1.37 7.06
C PRO A 265 -11.47 -1.48 5.61
N ARG A 266 -12.61 -2.15 5.45
CA ARG A 266 -13.24 -2.35 4.15
C ARG A 266 -14.74 -2.43 4.31
N GLY A 267 -15.45 -2.06 3.27
CA GLY A 267 -16.89 -2.20 3.16
C GLY A 267 -17.61 -0.91 2.84
N LEU A 268 -18.94 -1.04 2.74
CA LEU A 268 -19.86 0.07 2.52
C LEU A 268 -20.55 0.43 3.83
N PHE A 269 -20.38 1.67 4.27
CA PHE A 269 -20.89 2.20 5.53
C PHE A 269 -21.97 3.24 5.25
N VAL A 270 -23.09 3.15 5.97
CA VAL A 270 -24.11 4.19 5.92
C VAL A 270 -23.69 5.34 6.83
N LEU A 271 -23.63 6.53 6.24
CA LEU A 271 -23.30 7.74 6.97
C LEU A 271 -24.46 8.18 7.86
N ASP A 272 -24.13 8.68 9.04
CA ASP A 272 -25.12 9.21 9.95
C ASP A 272 -25.86 10.46 9.45
N SER A 273 -26.83 10.91 10.25
CA SER A 273 -27.46 12.22 10.12
C SER A 273 -27.59 12.87 11.49
N ARG A 274 -27.93 14.16 11.52
CA ARG A 274 -28.25 14.87 12.77
C ARG A 274 -29.58 14.40 13.40
N GLN A 275 -30.31 13.50 12.76
CA GLN A 275 -31.61 13.00 13.21
C GLN A 275 -31.46 11.69 14.00
N GLY A 276 -32.38 11.46 14.93
CA GLY A 276 -32.41 10.24 15.72
C GLY A 276 -33.15 10.42 17.03
N THR A 277 -32.98 9.46 17.92
CA THR A 277 -33.49 9.48 19.29
C THR A 277 -32.94 10.71 20.04
N PRO A 278 -33.78 11.61 20.58
CA PRO A 278 -33.33 12.76 21.35
C PRO A 278 -32.58 12.34 22.62
N HIS A 279 -31.47 13.02 22.93
CA HIS A 279 -30.69 12.79 24.16
C HIS A 279 -29.85 14.03 24.49
N ASN A 280 -29.90 14.51 25.73
CA ASN A 280 -29.10 15.63 26.24
C ASN A 280 -29.03 16.86 25.31
N GLY A 281 -30.17 17.29 24.75
CA GLY A 281 -30.24 18.47 23.88
C GLY A 281 -29.73 18.25 22.45
N GLY A 282 -29.23 17.04 22.13
CA GLY A 282 -28.89 16.58 20.80
C GLY A 282 -29.68 15.34 20.40
N THR A 283 -29.13 14.54 19.48
CA THR A 283 -29.68 13.25 19.08
C THR A 283 -28.61 12.16 19.18
N LEU A 284 -29.04 10.91 19.35
CA LEU A 284 -28.18 9.73 19.32
C LEU A 284 -27.85 9.28 17.88
N ARG A 285 -28.22 10.09 16.87
CA ARG A 285 -27.84 9.96 15.46
C ARG A 285 -28.05 8.55 14.90
N ASP A 286 -29.21 7.96 15.15
CA ASP A 286 -29.54 6.57 14.80
C ASP A 286 -30.60 6.44 13.69
N ALA A 287 -31.08 7.55 13.12
CA ALA A 287 -32.12 7.55 12.09
C ALA A 287 -31.70 6.86 10.77
N ASN A 288 -30.41 6.84 10.48
CA ASN A 288 -29.87 6.31 9.22
C ASN A 288 -29.45 4.83 9.30
N LEU A 289 -29.66 4.12 10.43
CA LEU A 289 -29.33 2.70 10.50
C LEU A 289 -30.11 1.91 9.42
N ARG A 290 -29.44 1.02 8.70
CA ARG A 290 -30.03 0.20 7.62
C ARG A 290 -29.51 -1.22 7.69
N SER A 291 -30.40 -2.20 7.47
CA SER A 291 -30.09 -3.63 7.46
C SER A 291 -29.96 -4.20 6.06
N HIS A 292 -29.65 -3.37 5.05
CA HIS A 292 -29.39 -3.87 3.70
C HIS A 292 -28.19 -4.82 3.76
N ASP A 293 -28.29 -5.95 3.07
CA ASP A 293 -27.32 -7.05 3.08
C ASP A 293 -26.02 -6.74 2.30
N PHE A 294 -25.95 -5.60 1.60
CA PHE A 294 -24.73 -5.06 1.01
C PHE A 294 -24.10 -3.92 1.84
N ILE A 295 -24.64 -3.63 3.03
CA ILE A 295 -24.05 -2.66 3.96
C ILE A 295 -23.27 -3.41 5.03
N ASP A 296 -21.99 -3.05 5.17
CA ASP A 296 -21.06 -3.64 6.13
C ASP A 296 -21.06 -2.90 7.47
N GLY A 297 -21.62 -1.69 7.55
CA GLY A 297 -21.65 -0.95 8.79
C GLY A 297 -22.28 0.43 8.77
N TYR A 298 -22.05 1.13 9.89
CA TYR A 298 -22.55 2.47 10.16
C TYR A 298 -21.40 3.41 10.54
N ALA A 299 -21.35 4.58 9.93
CA ALA A 299 -20.37 5.62 10.24
C ALA A 299 -21.02 6.69 11.11
N LEU A 300 -20.69 6.68 12.40
CA LEU A 300 -21.25 7.56 13.43
C LEU A 300 -20.33 8.76 13.68
N ARG A 301 -20.87 9.97 13.63
CA ARG A 301 -20.19 11.17 14.13
C ARG A 301 -20.61 11.45 15.57
N ALA A 302 -19.67 11.31 16.49
CA ALA A 302 -19.85 11.74 17.87
C ALA A 302 -19.08 13.04 18.11
N ALA A 303 -19.75 14.05 18.64
CA ALA A 303 -19.14 15.33 18.99
C ALA A 303 -18.44 15.25 20.35
N TRP A 304 -17.29 15.89 20.50
CA TRP A 304 -16.55 15.85 21.75
C TRP A 304 -17.35 16.48 22.89
N ASP A 305 -17.86 17.69 22.74
CA ASP A 305 -18.75 18.34 23.72
C ASP A 305 -19.97 17.48 24.13
N PHE A 306 -20.50 16.67 23.21
CA PHE A 306 -21.59 15.73 23.49
C PHE A 306 -21.12 14.53 24.34
N MET A 307 -19.90 14.04 24.09
CA MET A 307 -19.29 12.93 24.85
C MET A 307 -18.64 13.35 26.16
N GLU A 308 -18.28 14.63 26.29
CA GLU A 308 -17.68 15.21 27.49
C GLU A 308 -18.24 16.62 27.75
N PRO A 309 -19.50 16.72 28.22
CA PRO A 309 -20.15 18.00 28.44
C PRO A 309 -19.50 18.83 29.57
N ASN A 310 -18.84 18.17 30.53
CA ASN A 310 -18.10 18.80 31.62
C ASN A 310 -16.74 18.13 31.79
N PRO A 311 -15.72 18.83 32.34
CA PRO A 311 -14.38 18.28 32.50
C PRO A 311 -14.38 16.93 33.22
N GLY A 312 -13.99 15.86 32.53
CA GLY A 312 -13.90 14.52 33.09
C GLY A 312 -15.25 13.81 33.34
N VAL A 313 -16.36 14.39 32.91
CA VAL A 313 -17.69 13.77 32.94
C VAL A 313 -18.02 13.30 31.53
N TYR A 314 -18.08 11.99 31.34
CA TYR A 314 -18.26 11.37 30.03
C TYR A 314 -19.66 10.79 29.85
N ASP A 315 -20.23 10.99 28.66
CA ASP A 315 -21.50 10.38 28.22
C ASP A 315 -21.34 9.69 26.86
N PHE A 316 -21.18 8.37 26.89
CA PHE A 316 -21.02 7.55 25.68
C PHE A 316 -22.33 6.88 25.23
N THR A 317 -23.49 7.36 25.71
CA THR A 317 -24.81 6.80 25.36
C THR A 317 -25.04 6.76 23.84
N ILE A 318 -24.50 7.72 23.09
CA ILE A 318 -24.57 7.74 21.62
C ILE A 318 -23.91 6.51 20.99
N ILE A 319 -22.79 6.05 21.53
CA ILE A 319 -22.08 4.86 21.04
C ILE A 319 -22.83 3.59 21.49
N ASP A 320 -23.25 3.53 22.75
CA ASP A 320 -24.01 2.39 23.28
C ASP A 320 -25.30 2.16 22.49
N ASN A 321 -26.02 3.24 22.17
CA ASN A 321 -27.25 3.19 21.40
C ASN A 321 -27.04 2.62 19.99
N ILE A 322 -25.98 3.04 19.30
CA ILE A 322 -25.67 2.51 17.97
C ILE A 322 -25.24 1.06 18.04
N LEU A 323 -24.32 0.70 18.95
CA LEU A 323 -23.86 -0.69 19.10
C LEU A 323 -25.01 -1.65 19.43
N ALA A 324 -25.99 -1.22 20.23
CA ALA A 324 -27.18 -2.01 20.56
C ALA A 324 -28.16 -2.18 19.38
N LYS A 325 -28.14 -1.26 18.41
CA LYS A 325 -29.06 -1.24 17.27
C LYS A 325 -28.42 -1.70 15.95
N LEU A 326 -27.10 -1.95 15.93
CA LEU A 326 -26.41 -2.42 14.74
C LEU A 326 -27.03 -3.74 14.24
N PRO A 327 -27.41 -3.83 12.95
CA PRO A 327 -27.81 -5.08 12.32
C PRO A 327 -26.73 -6.16 12.44
N ALA A 328 -27.15 -7.43 12.45
CA ALA A 328 -26.24 -8.55 12.54
C ALA A 328 -25.18 -8.53 11.42
N GLY A 329 -23.91 -8.71 11.78
CA GLY A 329 -22.78 -8.71 10.85
C GLY A 329 -22.22 -7.32 10.52
N GLN A 330 -22.92 -6.24 10.88
CA GLN A 330 -22.45 -4.87 10.67
C GLN A 330 -21.47 -4.40 11.74
N LYS A 331 -20.65 -3.41 11.38
CA LYS A 331 -19.65 -2.78 12.24
C LYS A 331 -19.91 -1.28 12.42
N LEU A 332 -19.34 -0.71 13.47
CA LEU A 332 -19.27 0.72 13.74
C LEU A 332 -17.95 1.29 13.22
N SER A 333 -18.02 2.38 12.46
CA SER A 333 -16.91 3.31 12.28
C SER A 333 -17.22 4.58 13.08
N LEU A 334 -16.35 4.94 14.01
CA LEU A 334 -16.57 6.07 14.93
C LEU A 334 -15.75 7.28 14.49
N ILE A 335 -16.43 8.33 14.05
CA ILE A 335 -15.82 9.62 13.72
C ILE A 335 -15.94 10.53 14.94
N ILE A 336 -14.82 10.95 15.51
CA ILE A 336 -14.78 11.90 16.62
C ILE A 336 -14.68 13.32 16.06
N THR A 337 -15.78 14.04 16.07
CA THR A 337 -15.85 15.42 15.56
C THR A 337 -15.36 16.43 16.62
N PRO A 338 -14.80 17.58 16.19
CA PRO A 338 -13.84 18.33 16.98
C PRO A 338 -14.51 19.15 18.08
N TYR A 339 -15.77 19.60 17.86
CA TYR A 339 -16.63 20.40 18.76
C TYR A 339 -16.15 20.41 20.21
N GLU A 340 -15.12 21.22 20.49
CA GLU A 340 -14.41 21.13 21.76
C GLU A 340 -15.31 21.68 22.87
N PRO A 341 -15.34 21.08 24.05
CA PRO A 341 -16.04 21.66 25.19
C PRO A 341 -15.54 23.09 25.44
N ALA A 342 -16.47 24.04 25.61
CA ALA A 342 -16.14 25.46 25.76
C ALA A 342 -15.14 25.76 26.90
N TYR A 343 -15.11 24.89 27.92
CA TYR A 343 -14.17 25.01 29.04
C TYR A 343 -12.70 24.90 28.60
N VAL A 344 -12.41 24.24 27.47
CA VAL A 344 -11.04 24.04 26.99
C VAL A 344 -10.42 25.37 26.59
N ALA A 345 -11.09 26.13 25.72
CA ALA A 345 -10.63 27.47 25.31
C ALA A 345 -10.70 28.49 26.45
N ALA A 346 -11.58 28.30 27.44
CA ALA A 346 -11.70 29.16 28.60
C ALA A 346 -10.64 28.92 29.69
N HIS A 347 -9.83 27.86 29.58
CA HIS A 347 -8.82 27.54 30.59
C HIS A 347 -7.67 28.55 30.56
N ALA A 348 -7.22 28.97 31.74
CA ALA A 348 -6.19 30.00 31.87
C ALA A 348 -4.87 29.55 31.23
N GLY A 349 -4.31 30.40 30.36
CA GLY A 349 -3.04 30.15 29.69
C GLY A 349 -3.13 29.35 28.38
N VAL A 350 -4.32 28.92 27.96
CA VAL A 350 -4.53 28.27 26.67
C VAL A 350 -4.33 29.28 25.53
N THR A 351 -3.56 28.88 24.53
CA THR A 351 -3.38 29.67 23.30
C THR A 351 -4.58 29.44 22.38
N THR A 352 -5.32 30.50 22.08
CA THR A 352 -6.57 30.43 21.33
C THR A 352 -6.51 31.12 19.97
N TRP A 353 -7.43 30.74 19.08
CA TRP A 353 -7.71 31.43 17.83
C TRP A 353 -9.23 31.43 17.57
N VAL A 354 -9.68 32.25 16.62
CA VAL A 354 -11.10 32.34 16.23
C VAL A 354 -11.31 31.55 14.95
N ASP A 355 -11.99 30.41 15.09
CA ASP A 355 -12.48 29.62 13.96
C ASP A 355 -13.82 30.17 13.50
N ILE A 356 -14.08 30.18 12.20
CA ILE A 356 -15.33 30.67 11.62
C ILE A 356 -15.93 29.53 10.81
N ASP A 357 -17.17 29.14 11.15
CA ASP A 357 -17.86 28.07 10.45
C ASP A 357 -18.39 28.50 9.07
N ARG A 358 -19.03 27.58 8.33
CA ARG A 358 -19.54 27.84 6.97
C ARG A 358 -20.69 28.87 6.93
N ASP A 359 -21.27 29.18 8.07
CA ASP A 359 -22.37 30.12 8.24
C ASP A 359 -21.87 31.44 8.89
N ASP A 360 -20.56 31.70 8.81
CA ASP A 360 -19.86 32.87 9.36
C ASP A 360 -19.95 33.02 10.89
N ASN A 361 -20.23 31.95 11.63
CA ASN A 361 -20.29 32.01 13.10
C ASN A 361 -18.88 31.84 13.72
N PRO A 362 -18.41 32.80 14.53
CA PRO A 362 -17.12 32.70 15.18
C PRO A 362 -17.18 31.81 16.43
N THR A 363 -16.21 30.92 16.57
CA THR A 363 -15.98 30.07 17.74
C THR A 363 -14.53 30.22 18.20
N THR A 364 -14.32 30.53 19.48
CA THR A 364 -12.98 30.56 20.06
C THR A 364 -12.53 29.14 20.35
N ARG A 365 -11.38 28.74 19.82
CA ARG A 365 -10.79 27.39 20.00
C ARG A 365 -9.36 27.49 20.49
N ALA A 366 -8.89 26.46 21.18
CA ALA A 366 -7.46 26.28 21.40
C ALA A 366 -6.75 25.95 20.07
N VAL A 367 -5.48 26.32 19.92
CA VAL A 367 -4.66 25.88 18.78
C VAL A 367 -4.33 24.37 18.91
N PRO A 368 -4.17 23.62 17.80
CA PRO A 368 -3.97 22.15 17.86
C PRO A 368 -2.77 21.69 18.69
N TRP A 369 -1.72 22.51 18.79
CA TRP A 369 -0.50 22.21 19.55
C TRP A 369 -0.56 22.64 21.02
N ASP A 370 -1.68 23.21 21.49
CA ASP A 370 -1.81 23.62 22.89
C ASP A 370 -1.72 22.40 23.85
N PRO A 371 -0.87 22.45 24.89
CA PRO A 371 -0.70 21.32 25.79
C PRO A 371 -1.97 20.90 26.54
N TYR A 372 -2.80 21.87 26.96
CA TYR A 372 -4.01 21.60 27.74
C TYR A 372 -5.09 20.94 26.87
N LEU A 373 -5.27 21.43 25.65
CA LEU A 373 -6.14 20.78 24.65
C LEU A 373 -5.76 19.30 24.46
N ARG A 374 -4.47 19.03 24.24
CA ARG A 374 -3.95 17.67 24.01
C ARG A 374 -4.10 16.78 25.24
N GLU A 375 -3.91 17.32 26.44
CA GLU A 375 -4.16 16.60 27.69
C GLU A 375 -5.63 16.18 27.81
N ARG A 376 -6.57 17.11 27.62
CA ARG A 376 -8.00 16.82 27.68
C ARG A 376 -8.41 15.81 26.62
N ARG A 377 -7.84 15.92 25.42
CA ARG A 377 -8.12 14.98 24.33
C ARG A 377 -7.67 13.56 24.67
N ARG A 378 -6.47 13.39 25.23
CA ARG A 378 -6.00 12.07 25.69
C ARG A 378 -6.89 11.49 26.80
N ALA A 379 -7.38 12.33 27.72
CA ALA A 379 -8.31 11.89 28.75
C ALA A 379 -9.64 11.38 28.16
N LEU A 380 -10.21 12.08 27.17
CA LEU A 380 -11.37 11.60 26.42
C LEU A 380 -11.09 10.25 25.75
N ILE A 381 -9.99 10.13 25.01
CA ILE A 381 -9.64 8.90 24.27
C ILE A 381 -9.49 7.72 25.23
N ALA A 382 -8.81 7.90 26.37
CA ALA A 382 -8.65 6.86 27.38
C ALA A 382 -9.99 6.47 28.03
N ALA A 383 -10.84 7.44 28.36
CA ALA A 383 -12.18 7.17 28.91
C ALA A 383 -13.07 6.43 27.90
N LEU A 384 -13.03 6.85 26.64
CA LEU A 384 -13.75 6.23 25.52
C LEU A 384 -13.29 4.78 25.31
N ALA A 385 -11.99 4.52 25.32
CA ALA A 385 -11.42 3.19 25.16
C ALA A 385 -11.81 2.25 26.31
N ALA A 386 -11.85 2.77 27.54
CA ALA A 386 -12.21 2.02 28.74
C ALA A 386 -13.72 1.80 28.90
N HIS A 387 -14.57 2.63 28.26
CA HIS A 387 -16.02 2.51 28.33
C HIS A 387 -16.48 1.11 27.91
N ALA A 388 -17.30 0.47 28.74
CA ALA A 388 -17.74 -0.89 28.50
C ALA A 388 -19.18 -0.92 27.98
N THR A 389 -19.35 -1.41 26.76
CA THR A 389 -20.68 -1.69 26.19
C THR A 389 -20.96 -3.18 26.31
N SER A 390 -22.06 -3.55 26.98
CA SER A 390 -22.43 -4.95 27.23
C SER A 390 -21.30 -5.80 27.85
N GLY A 391 -20.53 -5.20 28.76
CA GLY A 391 -19.44 -5.87 29.49
C GLY A 391 -18.12 -6.01 28.74
N THR A 392 -18.01 -5.48 27.51
CA THR A 392 -16.75 -5.44 26.74
C THR A 392 -16.28 -3.99 26.59
N ALA A 393 -15.04 -3.70 26.98
CA ALA A 393 -14.43 -2.39 26.77
C ALA A 393 -14.42 -2.04 25.28
N LEU A 394 -14.67 -0.77 24.93
CA LEU A 394 -14.82 -0.34 23.54
C LEU A 394 -13.56 -0.63 22.72
N ARG A 395 -12.37 -0.52 23.32
CA ARG A 395 -11.08 -0.89 22.69
C ARG A 395 -10.96 -2.34 22.23
N ASP A 396 -11.73 -3.23 22.85
CA ASP A 396 -11.75 -4.67 22.57
C ASP A 396 -13.07 -5.09 21.91
N ASN A 397 -13.99 -4.15 21.67
CA ASN A 397 -15.31 -4.45 21.14
C ASN A 397 -15.19 -4.87 19.67
N PRO A 398 -15.58 -6.12 19.30
CA PRO A 398 -15.41 -6.61 17.95
C PRO A 398 -16.32 -5.92 16.93
N LEU A 399 -17.30 -5.13 17.37
CA LEU A 399 -18.17 -4.34 16.50
C LEU A 399 -17.53 -3.01 16.10
N LEU A 400 -16.53 -2.50 16.84
CA LEU A 400 -15.83 -1.27 16.45
C LEU A 400 -14.73 -1.59 15.42
N LEU A 401 -14.94 -1.15 14.18
CA LEU A 401 -14.00 -1.37 13.08
C LEU A 401 -12.90 -0.31 13.05
N ALA A 402 -13.28 0.96 13.12
CA ALA A 402 -12.37 2.08 12.93
C ALA A 402 -12.72 3.26 13.84
N VAL A 403 -11.71 4.04 14.20
CA VAL A 403 -11.84 5.38 14.79
C VAL A 403 -11.20 6.40 13.85
N ASP A 404 -11.94 7.46 13.56
CA ASP A 404 -11.55 8.57 12.69
C ASP A 404 -11.57 9.89 13.47
N PRO A 405 -10.42 10.42 13.92
CA PRO A 405 -10.41 11.69 14.62
C PRO A 405 -10.41 12.85 13.63
N TYR A 406 -11.27 13.82 13.90
CA TYR A 406 -10.95 15.18 13.49
C TYR A 406 -9.91 15.69 14.48
N LEU A 407 -8.84 16.32 13.97
CA LEU A 407 -7.77 16.85 14.81
C LEU A 407 -8.36 17.90 15.76
N PRO A 408 -8.11 17.83 17.08
CA PRO A 408 -8.58 18.85 18.01
C PRO A 408 -7.89 20.20 17.74
N GLY A 409 -8.57 21.28 18.06
CA GLY A 409 -8.06 22.65 17.91
C GLY A 409 -8.25 23.21 16.50
N GLY A 410 -9.08 22.60 15.65
CA GLY A 410 -9.44 23.12 14.34
C GLY A 410 -10.37 22.25 13.50
N HIS A 411 -10.41 22.54 12.18
CA HIS A 411 -11.33 21.91 11.23
C HIS A 411 -10.84 20.52 10.76
N THR A 412 -11.65 19.79 9.98
CA THR A 412 -11.57 18.31 9.84
C THR A 412 -10.20 17.76 9.36
N GLY A 413 -9.48 17.10 10.27
CA GLY A 413 -8.22 16.39 9.96
C GLY A 413 -7.01 17.30 9.68
N ILE A 414 -6.07 16.82 8.87
CA ILE A 414 -4.83 17.50 8.47
C ILE A 414 -5.13 18.35 7.22
N ARG A 415 -5.49 19.63 7.40
CA ARG A 415 -5.76 20.57 6.32
C ARG A 415 -5.70 22.02 6.77
N ASP A 416 -5.56 22.94 5.81
CA ASP A 416 -5.85 24.36 6.06
C ASP A 416 -7.34 24.51 6.45
N PRO A 417 -7.67 25.18 7.58
CA PRO A 417 -9.04 25.55 7.89
C PRO A 417 -9.65 26.42 6.79
N ASN A 418 -10.98 26.45 6.72
CA ASN A 418 -11.70 27.08 5.60
C ASN A 418 -11.38 28.57 5.43
N ILE A 419 -11.00 29.25 6.52
CA ILE A 419 -10.83 30.71 6.56
C ILE A 419 -9.39 31.10 6.94
N ILE A 420 -8.90 30.68 8.11
CA ILE A 420 -7.53 30.96 8.57
C ILE A 420 -6.65 29.77 8.25
N ARG A 421 -5.55 29.97 7.52
CA ARG A 421 -4.61 28.89 7.16
C ARG A 421 -3.88 28.41 8.42
N LEU A 422 -3.47 27.15 8.46
CA LEU A 422 -2.74 26.59 9.62
C LEU A 422 -1.51 27.45 9.98
N ARG A 423 -0.80 27.92 8.95
CA ARG A 423 0.40 28.75 9.07
C ARG A 423 0.19 30.10 9.76
N ASP A 424 -1.05 30.58 9.78
CA ASP A 424 -1.44 31.89 10.32
C ASP A 424 -1.93 31.79 11.78
N LEU A 425 -2.04 30.58 12.32
CA LEU A 425 -2.45 30.36 13.71
C LEU A 425 -1.33 30.75 14.70
N PRO A 426 -1.69 31.24 15.90
CA PRO A 426 -0.71 31.65 16.91
C PRO A 426 0.27 30.53 17.29
N GLY A 427 1.56 30.79 17.09
CA GLY A 427 2.63 29.85 17.46
C GLY A 427 2.81 28.67 16.50
N TYR A 428 2.28 28.74 15.27
CA TYR A 428 2.50 27.70 14.27
C TYR A 428 3.99 27.47 14.01
N THR A 429 4.36 26.19 13.99
CA THR A 429 5.56 25.66 13.33
C THR A 429 5.18 24.33 12.70
N ARG A 430 5.80 23.98 11.57
CA ARG A 430 5.59 22.69 10.90
C ARG A 430 5.84 21.53 11.87
N ALA A 431 6.93 21.61 12.63
CA ALA A 431 7.29 20.62 13.63
C ALA A 431 6.26 20.52 14.78
N GLY A 432 5.74 21.65 15.27
CA GLY A 432 4.71 21.69 16.31
C GLY A 432 3.38 21.10 15.85
N PHE A 433 2.96 21.42 14.63
CA PHE A 433 1.76 20.84 14.03
C PHE A 433 1.92 19.34 13.80
N GLN A 434 3.05 18.89 13.22
CA GLN A 434 3.35 17.47 13.06
C GLN A 434 3.32 16.73 14.40
N ALA A 435 3.92 17.29 15.45
CA ALA A 435 3.93 16.69 16.78
C ALA A 435 2.52 16.58 17.39
N ALA A 436 1.63 17.55 17.14
CA ALA A 436 0.23 17.49 17.57
C ALA A 436 -0.54 16.36 16.87
N VAL A 437 -0.37 16.21 15.55
CA VAL A 437 -0.98 15.12 14.77
C VAL A 437 -0.47 13.76 15.25
N GLU A 438 0.85 13.62 15.43
CA GLU A 438 1.44 12.36 15.89
C GLU A 438 0.99 11.98 17.31
N ASP A 439 0.75 12.95 18.19
CA ASP A 439 0.27 12.71 19.56
C ASP A 439 -1.16 12.18 19.58
N GLU A 440 -2.07 12.77 18.79
CA GLU A 440 -3.45 12.28 18.63
C GLU A 440 -3.46 10.84 18.10
N LEU A 441 -2.72 10.58 17.02
CA LEU A 441 -2.63 9.25 16.42
C LEU A 441 -2.00 8.23 17.37
N ARG A 442 -0.99 8.63 18.15
CA ARG A 442 -0.36 7.75 19.15
C ARG A 442 -1.32 7.44 20.30
N ALA A 443 -2.08 8.42 20.78
CA ALA A 443 -3.08 8.21 21.82
C ALA A 443 -4.13 7.18 21.36
N LEU A 444 -4.71 7.38 20.18
CA LEU A 444 -5.70 6.46 19.62
C LEU A 444 -5.13 5.07 19.38
N THR A 445 -3.99 4.96 18.72
CA THR A 445 -3.41 3.65 18.40
C THR A 445 -2.90 2.89 19.62
N SER A 446 -2.57 3.58 20.72
CA SER A 446 -2.20 2.95 21.99
C SER A 446 -3.41 2.49 22.78
N GLU A 447 -4.46 3.30 22.84
CA GLU A 447 -5.70 2.98 23.57
C GLU A 447 -6.59 1.98 22.81
N PHE A 448 -6.51 1.97 21.48
CA PHE A 448 -7.25 1.08 20.58
C PHE A 448 -6.31 0.22 19.72
N PRO A 449 -5.50 -0.68 20.31
CA PRO A 449 -4.49 -1.44 19.57
C PRO A 449 -5.08 -2.40 18.51
N ARG A 450 -6.35 -2.79 18.68
CA ARG A 450 -7.05 -3.73 17.80
C ARG A 450 -7.97 -3.07 16.78
N VAL A 451 -8.20 -1.77 16.88
CA VAL A 451 -9.09 -1.00 16.00
C VAL A 451 -8.27 -0.24 14.97
N HIS A 452 -8.83 -0.04 13.78
CA HIS A 452 -8.19 0.78 12.74
C HIS A 452 -8.27 2.26 13.10
N VAL A 453 -7.21 3.02 12.87
CA VAL A 453 -7.27 4.48 12.96
C VAL A 453 -7.13 5.05 11.57
N GLN A 454 -7.98 5.98 11.17
CA GLN A 454 -7.82 6.69 9.89
C GLN A 454 -7.96 8.18 10.13
N ILE A 455 -7.24 9.04 9.41
CA ILE A 455 -7.30 10.49 9.63
C ILE A 455 -7.49 11.23 8.32
N GLY A 456 -8.36 12.23 8.34
CA GLY A 456 -8.53 13.16 7.22
C GLY A 456 -7.21 13.82 6.82
N PHE A 457 -6.83 13.81 5.55
CA PHE A 457 -5.56 14.42 5.11
C PHE A 457 -5.64 15.07 3.73
N TRP A 458 -5.47 16.40 3.68
CA TRP A 458 -5.38 17.22 2.48
C TRP A 458 -4.04 17.93 2.36
N LYS A 459 -3.76 18.46 1.17
CA LYS A 459 -2.66 19.40 0.99
C LYS A 459 -2.91 20.65 1.83
N PHE A 460 -1.87 21.09 2.54
CA PHE A 460 -1.77 22.38 3.20
C PHE A 460 -0.38 22.96 2.93
N THR A 461 -0.23 24.26 3.11
CA THR A 461 1.04 24.94 2.83
C THR A 461 1.40 25.87 3.97
N ASP A 462 2.70 26.01 4.21
CA ASP A 462 3.25 26.99 5.14
C ASP A 462 4.27 27.90 4.45
N THR A 463 5.07 28.62 5.21
CA THR A 463 6.13 29.51 4.71
C THR A 463 7.53 28.97 5.01
N GLU A 464 7.63 27.77 5.59
CA GLU A 464 8.90 27.14 5.90
C GLU A 464 9.51 26.55 4.60
N GLY A 465 10.82 26.71 4.41
CA GLY A 465 11.51 26.23 3.19
C GLY A 465 11.56 24.70 3.08
N GLY A 466 12.06 24.20 1.93
CA GLY A 466 12.25 22.76 1.70
C GLY A 466 11.05 22.08 1.02
N THR A 467 10.81 20.82 1.38
CA THR A 467 9.67 20.03 0.90
C THR A 467 8.33 20.70 1.26
N GLU A 468 7.30 20.54 0.43
CA GLU A 468 5.96 21.06 0.77
C GLU A 468 5.50 20.49 2.13
N ALA A 469 4.95 21.34 2.99
CA ALA A 469 4.64 21.00 4.38
C ALA A 469 3.78 19.73 4.54
N TRP A 470 2.76 19.57 3.69
CA TRP A 470 1.92 18.37 3.69
C TRP A 470 2.68 17.11 3.32
N GLU A 471 3.64 17.19 2.39
CA GLU A 471 4.43 16.03 1.95
C GLU A 471 5.42 15.62 3.05
N GLU A 472 6.03 16.59 3.73
CA GLU A 472 6.89 16.30 4.89
C GLU A 472 6.10 15.60 6.01
N VAL A 473 4.94 16.13 6.38
CA VAL A 473 4.06 15.49 7.36
C VAL A 473 3.62 14.11 6.89
N ARG A 474 3.29 13.93 5.60
CA ARG A 474 2.91 12.62 5.04
C ARG A 474 4.03 11.59 5.20
N GLN A 475 5.26 11.95 4.85
CA GLN A 475 6.41 11.08 4.99
C GLN A 475 6.69 10.74 6.45
N ALA A 476 6.59 11.72 7.36
CA ALA A 476 6.75 11.50 8.79
C ALA A 476 5.70 10.53 9.37
N LEU A 477 4.43 10.71 8.99
CA LEU A 477 3.35 9.82 9.42
C LEU A 477 3.52 8.41 8.87
N LEU A 478 3.86 8.24 7.59
CA LEU A 478 4.12 6.92 7.02
C LEU A 478 5.35 6.24 7.62
N ALA A 479 6.40 7.01 7.97
CA ALA A 479 7.54 6.48 8.71
C ALA A 479 7.14 5.96 10.10
N LYS A 480 6.08 6.49 10.72
CA LYS A 480 5.66 6.13 12.09
C LYS A 480 4.45 5.20 12.17
N PHE A 481 3.57 5.18 11.19
CA PHE A 481 2.23 4.56 11.28
C PHE A 481 1.77 3.80 10.03
N ASN A 482 2.69 3.29 9.19
CA ASN A 482 2.37 2.63 7.91
C ASN A 482 1.44 1.39 7.95
N GLY A 483 1.01 0.91 9.13
CA GLY A 483 0.06 -0.21 9.22
C GLY A 483 0.58 -1.56 8.70
N LEU A 484 1.90 -1.71 8.50
CA LEU A 484 2.54 -2.96 8.07
C LEU A 484 3.47 -3.54 9.16
N SER A 485 4.20 -2.68 9.87
CA SER A 485 5.07 -3.05 11.01
C SER A 485 4.89 -2.15 12.23
N ARG A 486 3.97 -1.18 12.13
CA ARG A 486 3.75 -0.08 13.07
C ARG A 486 2.24 0.11 13.29
N PRO A 487 1.80 0.89 14.31
CA PRO A 487 0.39 1.06 14.58
C PRO A 487 -0.38 1.53 13.34
N ARG A 488 -1.59 1.00 13.16
CA ARG A 488 -2.36 1.05 11.92
C ARG A 488 -3.02 2.41 11.76
N VAL A 489 -2.45 3.28 10.91
CA VAL A 489 -3.09 4.55 10.50
C VAL A 489 -3.27 4.64 8.99
N GLY A 490 -4.52 4.81 8.53
CA GLY A 490 -4.86 5.12 7.14
C GLY A 490 -5.19 6.59 6.90
N PHE A 491 -5.31 6.96 5.63
CA PHE A 491 -5.68 8.32 5.23
C PHE A 491 -7.10 8.36 4.66
N PHE A 492 -7.85 9.37 5.08
CA PHE A 492 -9.26 9.54 4.78
C PHE A 492 -9.50 10.86 4.04
N MET A 493 -10.53 10.89 3.21
CA MET A 493 -11.07 12.14 2.64
C MET A 493 -12.60 12.05 2.48
N GLU A 494 -13.27 13.18 2.70
CA GLU A 494 -14.74 13.29 2.68
C GLU A 494 -15.32 13.94 1.42
N ASN A 495 -14.64 13.80 0.28
CA ASN A 495 -14.98 14.50 -0.96
C ASN A 495 -15.05 13.58 -2.19
N LEU A 496 -15.34 12.29 -2.00
CA LEU A 496 -15.51 11.35 -3.10
C LEU A 496 -16.75 11.70 -3.92
N ALA A 497 -16.58 11.89 -5.22
CA ALA A 497 -17.67 12.04 -6.16
C ALA A 497 -17.27 11.52 -7.54
N ALA A 498 -18.24 11.37 -8.43
CA ALA A 498 -18.01 11.03 -9.83
C ALA A 498 -19.18 11.55 -10.66
N SER A 499 -18.90 12.09 -11.85
CA SER A 499 -19.91 12.58 -12.79
C SER A 499 -19.73 11.99 -14.19
N ARG A 500 -20.78 12.08 -15.01
CA ARG A 500 -20.80 11.66 -16.42
C ARG A 500 -21.39 12.77 -17.31
N PRO A 501 -21.04 12.81 -18.62
CA PRO A 501 -21.69 13.72 -19.58
C PRO A 501 -23.21 13.49 -19.69
N ALA A 502 -23.62 12.23 -19.67
CA ALA A 502 -25.02 11.80 -19.67
C ALA A 502 -25.14 10.42 -18.98
N PRO A 503 -26.33 10.00 -18.53
CA PRO A 503 -26.50 8.70 -17.88
C PRO A 503 -25.99 7.55 -18.74
N GLY A 504 -25.09 6.73 -18.19
CA GLY A 504 -24.47 5.61 -18.91
C GLY A 504 -23.46 5.99 -19.99
N GLN A 505 -23.14 7.28 -20.17
CA GLN A 505 -22.17 7.75 -21.16
C GLN A 505 -20.77 7.93 -20.54
N ASP A 506 -19.74 7.51 -21.25
CA ASP A 506 -18.34 7.74 -20.91
C ASP A 506 -17.83 9.11 -21.43
N PRO A 507 -16.77 9.68 -20.84
CA PRO A 507 -15.98 9.13 -19.72
C PRO A 507 -16.61 9.42 -18.36
N VAL A 508 -16.19 8.66 -17.33
CA VAL A 508 -16.44 9.06 -15.93
C VAL A 508 -15.35 10.03 -15.48
N THR A 509 -15.78 11.13 -14.87
CA THR A 509 -14.89 12.10 -14.22
C THR A 509 -14.97 11.89 -12.71
N GLY A 510 -13.87 11.47 -12.09
CA GLY A 510 -13.79 11.24 -10.65
C GLY A 510 -13.28 12.45 -9.87
N TYR A 511 -13.72 12.57 -8.62
CA TYR A 511 -13.28 13.59 -7.68
C TYR A 511 -12.97 12.98 -6.30
N PRO A 512 -11.97 13.50 -5.57
CA PRO A 512 -11.02 14.54 -5.98
C PRO A 512 -10.05 14.03 -7.06
N VAL A 513 -9.56 14.91 -7.93
CA VAL A 513 -8.44 14.58 -8.85
C VAL A 513 -7.17 14.26 -8.06
N THR A 514 -6.25 13.48 -8.64
CA THR A 514 -5.08 12.94 -7.93
C THR A 514 -4.16 14.00 -7.35
N ASP A 515 -4.06 15.17 -7.99
CA ASP A 515 -3.26 16.29 -7.46
C ASP A 515 -3.87 16.91 -6.20
N TYR A 516 -5.20 17.05 -6.16
CA TYR A 516 -5.90 17.50 -4.96
C TYR A 516 -5.88 16.41 -3.88
N GLY A 517 -6.10 15.16 -4.29
CA GLY A 517 -6.08 13.95 -3.47
C GLY A 517 -4.69 13.40 -3.18
N ALA A 518 -3.61 14.16 -3.43
CA ALA A 518 -2.25 13.65 -3.43
C ALA A 518 -1.84 12.91 -2.14
N PRO A 519 -2.24 13.34 -0.92
CA PRO A 519 -1.93 12.59 0.30
C PRO A 519 -2.42 11.14 0.28
N LEU A 520 -3.63 10.89 -0.24
CA LEU A 520 -4.19 9.54 -0.36
C LEU A 520 -3.57 8.82 -1.57
N TYR A 521 -3.51 9.48 -2.73
CA TYR A 521 -3.04 8.89 -3.99
C TYR A 521 -1.60 8.37 -3.88
N LEU A 522 -0.70 9.18 -3.32
CA LEU A 522 0.71 8.80 -3.16
C LEU A 522 0.94 7.77 -2.04
N SER A 523 -0.05 7.55 -1.17
CA SER A 523 0.07 6.66 0.00
C SER A 523 -0.70 5.35 -0.14
N GLN A 524 -1.44 5.15 -1.24
CA GLN A 524 -2.35 4.02 -1.45
C GLN A 524 -1.69 2.63 -1.36
N HIS A 525 -0.38 2.55 -1.58
CA HIS A 525 0.40 1.31 -1.46
C HIS A 525 1.25 1.23 -0.17
N GLN A 526 1.27 2.31 0.62
CA GLN A 526 2.02 2.42 1.87
C GLN A 526 1.12 2.26 3.10
N THR A 527 -0.13 2.72 3.02
CA THR A 527 -1.19 2.49 4.01
C THR A 527 -2.53 2.19 3.30
N TRP A 528 -3.67 2.16 4.00
CA TRP A 528 -4.98 2.13 3.37
C TRP A 528 -5.54 3.54 3.21
N THR A 529 -6.43 3.67 2.23
CA THR A 529 -7.21 4.88 1.98
C THR A 529 -8.69 4.59 2.25
N ALA A 530 -9.39 5.62 2.69
CA ALA A 530 -10.79 5.58 3.03
C ALA A 530 -11.48 6.82 2.45
N PHE A 531 -12.73 6.67 2.00
CA PHE A 531 -13.49 7.79 1.46
C PHE A 531 -14.87 7.87 2.06
N GLN A 532 -15.32 9.09 2.31
CA GLN A 532 -16.73 9.42 2.41
C GLN A 532 -17.16 10.16 1.15
N ALA A 533 -18.38 9.87 0.69
CA ALA A 533 -19.04 10.62 -0.37
C ALA A 533 -19.09 12.12 -0.04
N LEU A 534 -18.79 12.96 -1.04
CA LEU A 534 -18.90 14.42 -0.97
C LEU A 534 -20.34 14.85 -0.69
N THR A 535 -21.26 14.24 -1.42
CA THR A 535 -22.69 14.52 -1.42
C THR A 535 -23.43 13.25 -1.83
N SER A 536 -24.76 13.23 -1.66
CA SER A 536 -25.58 12.18 -2.24
C SER A 536 -25.64 12.32 -3.76
N TRP A 537 -25.55 11.22 -4.50
CA TRP A 537 -25.86 11.20 -5.95
C TRP A 537 -27.36 11.35 -6.19
N LYS A 538 -28.20 10.81 -5.31
CA LYS A 538 -29.66 10.87 -5.43
C LYS A 538 -30.24 12.23 -5.05
N GLN A 539 -29.72 12.85 -4.00
CA GLN A 539 -30.18 14.12 -3.43
C GLN A 539 -28.98 15.03 -3.14
N PRO A 540 -28.31 15.55 -4.18
CA PRO A 540 -27.10 16.34 -3.98
C PRO A 540 -27.38 17.65 -3.24
N PHE A 541 -26.52 17.98 -2.29
CA PHE A 541 -26.59 19.20 -1.48
C PHE A 541 -25.27 20.00 -1.47
N THR A 542 -24.18 19.46 -2.02
CA THR A 542 -22.90 20.16 -2.21
C THR A 542 -22.24 19.67 -3.49
N GLY A 543 -21.85 20.59 -4.38
CA GLY A 543 -21.25 20.24 -5.67
C GLY A 543 -22.13 19.30 -6.52
N PRO A 544 -23.39 19.65 -6.83
CA PRO A 544 -24.30 18.79 -7.59
C PRO A 544 -23.78 18.41 -8.98
N ASP A 545 -22.97 19.26 -9.58
CA ASP A 545 -22.25 19.04 -10.83
C ASP A 545 -21.26 17.86 -10.74
N LYS A 546 -20.66 17.63 -9.57
CA LYS A 546 -19.68 16.55 -9.35
C LYS A 546 -20.28 15.16 -9.23
N VAL A 547 -21.61 15.07 -9.14
CA VAL A 547 -22.35 13.79 -9.11
C VAL A 547 -23.33 13.66 -10.27
N ALA A 548 -23.38 14.65 -11.16
CA ALA A 548 -24.32 14.69 -12.26
C ALA A 548 -24.19 13.45 -13.17
N ASN A 549 -25.35 12.85 -13.49
CA ASN A 549 -25.50 11.72 -14.43
C ASN A 549 -24.76 10.42 -14.07
N ALA A 550 -24.13 10.33 -12.89
CA ALA A 550 -23.40 9.16 -12.44
C ALA A 550 -24.14 8.43 -11.32
N SER A 551 -23.58 7.31 -10.86
CA SER A 551 -24.06 6.57 -9.69
C SER A 551 -23.03 6.59 -8.54
N PRO A 552 -23.43 6.21 -7.31
CA PRO A 552 -22.48 5.92 -6.24
C PRO A 552 -21.45 4.86 -6.62
N GLY A 553 -21.80 3.89 -7.47
CA GLY A 553 -20.87 2.87 -7.93
C GLY A 553 -19.78 3.41 -8.85
N ASP A 554 -20.05 4.45 -9.64
CA ASP A 554 -19.00 5.20 -10.34
C ASP A 554 -18.02 5.84 -9.35
N GLY A 555 -18.52 6.42 -8.26
CA GLY A 555 -17.69 6.96 -7.18
C GLY A 555 -16.85 5.88 -6.48
N ILE A 556 -17.46 4.75 -6.12
CA ILE A 556 -16.76 3.62 -5.47
C ILE A 556 -15.66 3.10 -6.39
N ARG A 557 -15.97 2.90 -7.68
CA ARG A 557 -14.98 2.48 -8.68
C ARG A 557 -13.81 3.44 -8.74
N TYR A 558 -14.09 4.74 -8.79
CA TYR A 558 -13.04 5.76 -8.82
C TYR A 558 -12.10 5.65 -7.64
N GLY A 559 -12.64 5.61 -6.42
CA GLY A 559 -11.84 5.46 -5.20
C GLY A 559 -11.10 4.11 -5.16
N TYR A 560 -11.72 3.03 -5.62
CA TYR A 560 -11.14 1.69 -5.64
C TYR A 560 -9.93 1.58 -6.58
N GLU A 561 -10.09 2.08 -7.81
CA GLU A 561 -9.12 1.92 -8.90
C GLU A 561 -8.03 3.00 -8.87
N THR A 562 -8.36 4.23 -8.47
CA THR A 562 -7.41 5.36 -8.49
C THR A 562 -6.64 5.50 -7.18
N TYR A 563 -7.29 5.21 -6.05
CA TYR A 563 -6.74 5.45 -4.71
C TYR A 563 -6.53 4.18 -3.90
N GLY A 564 -6.79 2.99 -4.46
CA GLY A 564 -6.69 1.73 -3.73
C GLY A 564 -7.68 1.60 -2.57
N CYS A 565 -8.74 2.42 -2.55
CA CYS A 565 -9.68 2.50 -1.43
C CYS A 565 -10.53 1.22 -1.34
N ARG A 566 -10.81 0.78 -0.10
CA ARG A 566 -11.69 -0.36 0.18
C ARG A 566 -12.79 -0.02 1.19
N TYR A 567 -12.77 1.17 1.79
CA TYR A 567 -13.71 1.63 2.79
C TYR A 567 -14.46 2.85 2.27
N PHE A 568 -15.79 2.78 2.21
CA PHE A 568 -16.63 3.84 1.63
C PHE A 568 -17.79 4.18 2.54
N GLU A 569 -17.98 5.46 2.82
CA GLU A 569 -19.15 5.98 3.53
C GLU A 569 -20.10 6.67 2.54
N LEU A 570 -21.37 6.23 2.53
CA LEU A 570 -22.39 6.67 1.58
C LEU A 570 -23.58 7.30 2.29
N TYR A 571 -24.24 8.24 1.62
CA TYR A 571 -25.46 8.85 2.14
C TYR A 571 -26.64 7.88 2.07
N VAL A 572 -27.52 7.95 3.06
CA VAL A 572 -28.67 7.05 3.20
C VAL A 572 -29.61 7.10 1.97
N SER A 573 -29.74 8.26 1.32
CA SER A 573 -30.55 8.44 0.10
C SER A 573 -30.01 7.68 -1.10
N ASP A 574 -28.70 7.46 -1.17
CA ASP A 574 -28.07 6.65 -2.22
C ASP A 574 -28.22 5.15 -1.93
N VAL A 575 -28.08 4.78 -0.66
CA VAL A 575 -28.20 3.41 -0.18
C VAL A 575 -29.63 2.88 -0.29
N ASP A 576 -30.62 3.73 -0.01
CA ASP A 576 -32.04 3.36 -0.08
C ASP A 576 -32.59 3.36 -1.52
N ASP A 577 -31.87 3.90 -2.51
CA ASP A 577 -32.31 3.88 -3.91
C ASP A 577 -32.22 2.46 -4.49
N VAL A 578 -33.37 1.82 -4.65
CA VAL A 578 -33.51 0.45 -5.18
C VAL A 578 -32.88 0.26 -6.56
N SER A 579 -32.74 1.30 -7.37
CA SER A 579 -32.13 1.20 -8.70
C SER A 579 -30.61 1.00 -8.65
N TRP A 580 -29.95 1.37 -7.54
CA TRP A 580 -28.51 1.24 -7.36
C TRP A 580 -28.09 0.07 -6.46
N GLN A 581 -29.00 -0.53 -5.71
CA GLN A 581 -28.70 -1.67 -4.84
C GLN A 581 -28.02 -2.86 -5.54
N PRO A 582 -28.39 -3.26 -6.78
CA PRO A 582 -27.67 -4.32 -7.48
C PRO A 582 -26.18 -3.99 -7.70
N GLU A 583 -25.88 -2.75 -8.07
CA GLU A 583 -24.51 -2.27 -8.30
C GLU A 583 -23.74 -2.17 -6.97
N LEU A 584 -24.34 -1.61 -5.92
CA LEU A 584 -23.73 -1.51 -4.59
C LEU A 584 -23.41 -2.89 -4.00
N ARG A 585 -24.27 -3.88 -4.20
CA ARG A 585 -24.03 -5.27 -3.82
C ARG A 585 -22.85 -5.89 -4.56
N GLU A 586 -22.71 -5.58 -5.85
CA GLU A 586 -21.55 -6.03 -6.63
C GLU A 586 -20.26 -5.40 -6.11
N TRP A 587 -20.27 -4.09 -5.85
CA TRP A 587 -19.14 -3.38 -5.26
C TRP A 587 -18.75 -3.91 -3.88
N GLN A 588 -19.72 -4.16 -3.01
CA GLN A 588 -19.47 -4.76 -1.70
C GLN A 588 -18.71 -6.08 -1.85
N ARG A 589 -19.18 -6.98 -2.73
CA ARG A 589 -18.49 -8.26 -3.00
C ARG A 589 -17.06 -8.04 -3.50
N ARG A 590 -16.86 -7.10 -4.43
CA ARG A 590 -15.54 -6.78 -5.01
C ARG A 590 -14.58 -6.19 -3.99
N ILE A 591 -15.05 -5.29 -3.12
CA ILE A 591 -14.29 -4.71 -2.00
C ILE A 591 -13.79 -5.81 -1.05
N HIS A 592 -14.60 -6.85 -0.83
CA HIS A 592 -14.23 -8.02 -0.03
C HIS A 592 -13.41 -9.08 -0.79
N GLY A 593 -13.01 -8.81 -2.04
CA GLY A 593 -12.19 -9.70 -2.85
C GLY A 593 -12.94 -10.93 -3.39
N ARG A 594 -14.27 -10.88 -3.50
CA ARG A 594 -15.09 -11.94 -4.09
C ARG A 594 -15.24 -11.68 -5.60
N ASN A 595 -14.88 -12.68 -6.42
CA ASN A 595 -14.86 -12.57 -7.88
C ASN A 595 -16.22 -12.18 -8.47
N GLY A 596 -16.24 -11.14 -9.31
CA GLY A 596 -17.36 -10.73 -10.17
C GLY A 596 -16.81 -10.05 -11.44
N PRO A 597 -17.52 -10.11 -12.58
CA PRO A 597 -17.10 -9.44 -13.82
C PRO A 597 -17.05 -7.92 -13.62
N ALA A 598 -16.05 -7.23 -14.17
CA ALA A 598 -15.99 -5.77 -14.11
C ALA A 598 -16.98 -5.13 -15.10
N PRO A 599 -17.72 -4.07 -14.74
CA PRO A 599 -18.41 -3.23 -15.72
C PRO A 599 -17.38 -2.57 -16.65
N ALA A 600 -17.51 -2.79 -17.95
CA ALA A 600 -16.62 -2.19 -18.95
C ALA A 600 -16.96 -0.70 -19.13
N THR A 601 -16.14 0.20 -18.59
CA THR A 601 -16.17 1.64 -18.94
C THR A 601 -14.79 2.26 -18.79
N SER A 602 -14.50 3.25 -19.62
CA SER A 602 -13.19 3.93 -19.71
C SER A 602 -13.11 5.15 -18.79
N TRP A 603 -11.98 5.29 -18.09
CA TRP A 603 -11.70 6.42 -17.18
C TRP A 603 -10.90 7.52 -17.88
N GLN A 604 -11.21 8.78 -17.59
CA GLN A 604 -10.31 9.91 -17.86
C GLN A 604 -9.89 10.56 -16.55
N THR A 605 -8.61 10.41 -16.20
CA THR A 605 -7.98 11.24 -15.17
C THR A 605 -7.62 12.59 -15.79
N ARG A 606 -8.19 13.68 -15.27
CA ARG A 606 -7.73 15.05 -15.58
C ARG A 606 -6.77 15.54 -14.53
#